data_AF-A0A1H2FCT4-F1
#
_entry.id   AF-A0A1H2FCT4-F1
#
_cell.length_a   1.000
_cell.length_b   1.000
_cell.length_c   1.000
_cell.angle_alpha   90.00
_cell.angle_beta   90.00
_cell.angle_gamma   90.00
#
_symmetry.space_group_name_H-M   'P 1'
#
loop_
_entity.id
_entity.type
_entity.pdbx_description
1 polymer ?
#
loop_
_entity_poly.entity_id
_entity_poly.type
_entity_poly.pdbx_seq_one_letter_code
_entity_poly.pdbx_strand_id
1 'polypeptide(L)'
;MPKFLKAIRLDASDTQVFPAAAEPGDWVIPGTFAFRAYTPEGLEGKVRQAFVSGFLSLETFGWTTLATPAEISADERERLVERLAQHFVDEHGAPSADASRGVAEAEIADAMELAEELEINALLAIQREIDDEGAIHERFHLVTPPEDAPHARIWDVSGDE
;
A
#
# COMPACT_ATOMS: atom_id res chain seq x y z
N MET A 1 -2.23 -8.07 -19.27
CA MET A 1 -3.33 -8.23 -18.30
C MET A 1 -3.32 -7.00 -17.39
N PRO A 2 -4.46 -6.55 -16.84
CA PRO A 2 -4.47 -5.40 -15.93
C PRO A 2 -3.58 -5.69 -14.71
N LYS A 3 -2.91 -4.65 -14.21
CA LYS A 3 -2.02 -4.74 -13.05
C LYS A 3 -2.62 -4.02 -11.85
N PHE A 4 -2.23 -4.46 -10.67
CA PHE A 4 -2.52 -3.84 -9.39
C PHE A 4 -1.29 -3.95 -8.48
N LEU A 5 -1.34 -3.34 -7.29
CA LEU A 5 -0.23 -3.36 -6.34
C LEU A 5 -0.42 -4.42 -5.26
N LYS A 6 0.64 -5.20 -4.99
CA LYS A 6 0.71 -6.10 -3.84
C LYS A 6 1.71 -5.63 -2.80
N ALA A 7 1.37 -5.85 -1.54
CA ALA A 7 2.30 -5.69 -0.42
C ALA A 7 3.50 -6.61 -0.60
N ILE A 8 4.70 -6.06 -0.39
CA ILE A 8 5.92 -6.84 -0.28
C ILE A 8 6.70 -6.38 0.95
N ARG A 9 7.13 -7.33 1.77
CA ARG A 9 7.97 -7.06 2.95
C ARG A 9 9.35 -7.65 2.70
N LEU A 10 10.38 -6.79 2.69
CA LEU A 10 11.77 -7.23 2.57
C LEU A 10 12.34 -7.71 3.91
N ASP A 11 11.79 -7.20 5.01
CA ASP A 11 12.11 -7.59 6.37
C ASP A 11 10.87 -7.41 7.29
N ALA A 12 11.04 -7.57 8.60
CA ALA A 12 9.94 -7.49 9.56
C ALA A 12 9.59 -6.05 10.03
N SER A 13 10.23 -5.01 9.47
CA SER A 13 10.13 -3.63 9.96
C SER A 13 8.71 -3.08 9.97
N ASP A 14 7.89 -3.43 8.98
CA ASP A 14 6.49 -2.99 8.89
C ASP A 14 5.70 -3.30 10.16
N THR A 15 5.94 -4.47 10.78
CA THR A 15 5.29 -4.89 12.04
C THR A 15 5.67 -4.03 13.24
N GLN A 16 6.82 -3.36 13.16
CA GLN A 16 7.35 -2.51 14.22
C GLN A 16 7.00 -1.04 14.01
N VAL A 17 6.91 -0.57 12.76
CA VAL A 17 6.71 0.86 12.43
C VAL A 17 5.25 1.27 12.28
N PHE A 18 4.36 0.35 11.92
CA PHE A 18 2.94 0.66 11.73
C PHE A 18 2.05 0.25 12.92
N PRO A 19 0.86 0.85 13.07
CA PRO A 19 -0.13 0.44 14.07
C PRO A 19 -0.59 -1.01 13.83
N ALA A 20 -0.87 -1.33 12.57
CA ALA A 20 -1.12 -2.67 12.06
C ALA A 20 -0.37 -2.80 10.72
N ALA A 21 0.33 -3.92 10.53
CA ALA A 21 1.03 -4.21 9.28
C ALA A 21 0.14 -5.03 8.34
N ALA A 22 0.22 -4.73 7.05
CA ALA A 22 -0.36 -5.56 6.01
C ALA A 22 0.40 -6.89 5.90
N GLU A 23 -0.28 -7.94 5.40
CA GLU A 23 0.39 -9.20 5.10
C GLU A 23 1.03 -9.17 3.70
N PRO A 24 2.16 -9.88 3.48
CA PRO A 24 2.81 -9.95 2.18
C PRO A 24 1.86 -10.60 1.17
N GLY A 25 1.73 -9.98 0.02
CA GLY A 25 0.83 -10.42 -1.04
C GLY A 25 -0.59 -9.88 -0.94
N ASP A 26 -0.94 -9.16 0.13
CA ASP A 26 -2.19 -8.39 0.20
C ASP A 26 -2.27 -7.41 -0.98
N TRP A 27 -3.46 -7.23 -1.54
CA TRP A 27 -3.70 -6.15 -2.48
C TRP A 27 -3.72 -4.81 -1.75
N VAL A 28 -2.97 -3.83 -2.24
CA VAL A 28 -2.79 -2.54 -1.57
C VAL A 28 -3.08 -1.36 -2.48
N ILE A 29 -3.46 -0.25 -1.88
CA ILE A 29 -3.62 1.05 -2.53
C ILE A 29 -2.82 2.11 -1.77
N PRO A 30 -2.62 3.31 -2.30
CA PRO A 30 -2.11 4.41 -1.51
C PRO A 30 -2.93 4.57 -0.21
N GLY A 31 -4.26 4.70 -0.30
CA GLY A 31 -5.12 4.79 0.89
C GLY A 31 -5.08 6.15 1.59
N THR A 32 -4.80 7.21 0.84
CA THR A 32 -4.61 8.57 1.38
C THR A 32 -5.86 9.14 2.03
N PHE A 33 -7.05 8.67 1.62
CA PHE A 33 -8.32 9.02 2.28
C PHE A 33 -8.28 8.78 3.80
N ALA A 34 -7.53 7.77 4.28
CA ALA A 34 -7.47 7.39 5.69
C ALA A 34 -6.92 8.51 6.57
N PHE A 35 -6.20 9.47 5.98
CA PHE A 35 -5.57 10.57 6.70
C PHE A 35 -6.35 11.88 6.64
N ARG A 36 -7.46 11.95 5.88
CA ARG A 36 -8.23 13.19 5.69
C ARG A 36 -8.82 13.77 6.98
N ALA A 37 -9.07 12.93 7.99
CA ALA A 37 -9.60 13.37 9.28
C ALA A 37 -8.52 13.83 10.27
N TYR A 38 -7.24 13.65 9.95
CA TYR A 38 -6.14 14.00 10.84
C TYR A 38 -5.70 15.44 10.62
N THR A 39 -5.48 16.16 11.72
CA THR A 39 -4.69 17.40 11.69
C THR A 39 -3.19 17.04 11.69
N PRO A 40 -2.30 17.96 11.30
CA PRO A 40 -0.85 17.73 11.40
C PRO A 40 -0.38 17.30 12.80
N GLU A 41 -1.06 17.79 13.84
CA GLU A 41 -0.81 17.47 15.24
C GLU A 41 -1.28 16.05 15.62
N GLY A 42 -2.25 15.49 14.88
CA GLY A 42 -2.73 14.12 15.07
C GLY A 42 -1.86 13.06 14.39
N LEU A 43 -0.92 13.47 13.53
CA LEU A 43 0.01 12.58 12.82
C LEU A 43 1.28 12.38 13.64
N GLU A 44 1.18 11.54 14.66
CA GLU A 44 2.28 11.20 15.57
C GLU A 44 2.61 9.69 15.57
N GLY A 45 3.82 9.35 16.02
CA GLY A 45 4.26 7.97 16.21
C GLY A 45 4.04 7.06 14.99
N LYS A 46 3.42 5.91 15.23
CA LYS A 46 3.15 4.89 14.19
C LYS A 46 2.14 5.37 13.14
N VAL A 47 1.18 6.22 13.52
CA VAL A 47 0.20 6.80 12.59
C VAL A 47 0.91 7.75 11.62
N ARG A 48 1.86 8.55 12.10
CA ARG A 48 2.73 9.37 11.24
C ARG A 48 3.51 8.51 10.25
N GLN A 49 4.05 7.36 10.67
CA GLN A 49 4.78 6.47 9.76
C GLN A 49 3.87 5.94 8.65
N ALA A 50 2.65 5.52 9.00
CA ALA A 50 1.64 5.09 8.03
C ALA A 50 1.30 6.22 7.05
N PHE A 51 1.12 7.45 7.54
CA PHE A 51 0.90 8.62 6.69
C PHE A 51 2.05 8.82 5.71
N VAL A 52 3.27 8.95 6.23
CA VAL A 52 4.44 9.30 5.43
C VAL A 52 4.75 8.23 4.39
N SER A 53 4.62 6.94 4.70
CA SER A 53 5.24 5.87 3.89
C SER A 53 4.36 4.63 3.64
N GLY A 54 3.11 4.62 4.10
CA GLY A 54 2.25 3.44 4.04
C GLY A 54 1.42 3.33 2.77
N PHE A 55 1.38 2.15 2.19
CA PHE A 55 0.26 1.67 1.36
C PHE A 55 -0.72 0.89 2.25
N LEU A 56 -2.01 1.09 2.03
CA LEU A 56 -3.10 0.46 2.77
C LEU A 56 -3.49 -0.87 2.14
N SER A 57 -3.55 -1.93 2.93
CA SER A 57 -4.11 -3.23 2.53
C SER A 57 -5.63 -3.17 2.41
N LEU A 58 -6.15 -3.77 1.35
CA LEU A 58 -7.58 -3.98 1.14
C LEU A 58 -8.08 -5.31 1.73
N GLU A 59 -7.18 -6.13 2.27
CA GLU A 59 -7.52 -7.40 2.95
C GLU A 59 -7.58 -7.23 4.48
N THR A 60 -6.58 -6.54 5.03
CA THR A 60 -6.38 -6.42 6.48
C THR A 60 -6.53 -4.99 6.98
N PHE A 61 -6.55 -3.99 6.09
CA PHE A 61 -6.48 -2.56 6.44
C PHE A 61 -5.29 -2.21 7.33
N GLY A 62 -4.23 -3.03 7.27
CA GLY A 62 -2.89 -2.72 7.75
C GLY A 62 -2.06 -2.00 6.69
N TRP A 63 -0.86 -1.60 7.08
CA TRP A 63 0.05 -0.81 6.25
C TRP A 63 1.30 -1.58 5.83
N THR A 64 1.80 -1.34 4.63
CA THR A 64 3.11 -1.83 4.14
C THR A 64 3.94 -0.65 3.64
N THR A 65 5.26 -0.71 3.81
CA THR A 65 6.16 0.33 3.29
C THR A 65 6.37 0.23 1.78
N LEU A 66 6.29 -0.99 1.24
CA LEU A 66 6.58 -1.28 -0.15
C LEU A 66 5.45 -2.04 -0.82
N ALA A 67 5.30 -1.74 -2.11
CA ALA A 67 4.39 -2.43 -3.01
C ALA A 67 5.10 -2.86 -4.30
N THR A 68 4.56 -3.86 -4.99
CA THR A 68 5.05 -4.34 -6.27
C THR A 68 3.88 -4.65 -7.22
N PRO A 69 3.99 -4.36 -8.53
CA PRO A 69 2.90 -4.64 -9.46
C PRO A 69 2.73 -6.15 -9.70
N ALA A 70 1.48 -6.60 -9.72
CA ALA A 70 1.07 -7.96 -10.06
C ALA A 70 -0.19 -7.94 -10.92
N GLU A 71 -0.40 -9.00 -11.70
CA GLU A 71 -1.62 -9.14 -12.52
C GLU A 71 -2.84 -9.40 -11.62
N ILE A 72 -3.95 -8.72 -11.92
CA ILE A 72 -5.22 -8.88 -11.19
C ILE A 72 -6.32 -9.38 -12.12
N SER A 73 -7.19 -10.25 -11.62
CA SER A 73 -8.40 -10.67 -12.35
C SER A 73 -9.56 -9.68 -12.16
N ALA A 74 -10.56 -9.74 -13.05
CA ALA A 74 -11.76 -8.91 -12.92
C ALA A 74 -12.55 -9.23 -11.64
N ASP A 75 -12.61 -10.51 -11.25
CA ASP A 75 -13.32 -10.95 -10.04
C ASP A 75 -12.61 -10.48 -8.76
N GLU A 76 -11.26 -10.51 -8.74
CA GLU A 76 -10.50 -9.94 -7.64
C GLU A 76 -10.73 -8.44 -7.55
N ARG A 77 -10.68 -7.71 -8.68
CA ARG A 77 -10.92 -6.27 -8.70
C ARG A 77 -12.31 -5.93 -8.13
N GLU A 78 -13.34 -6.63 -8.56
CA GLU A 78 -14.71 -6.42 -8.07
C GLU A 78 -14.80 -6.66 -6.55
N ARG A 79 -14.20 -7.74 -6.05
CA ARG A 79 -14.14 -8.03 -4.61
C ARG A 79 -13.43 -6.91 -3.83
N LEU A 80 -12.36 -6.33 -4.38
CA LEU A 80 -11.64 -5.23 -3.74
C LEU A 80 -12.50 -3.96 -3.66
N VAL A 81 -13.27 -3.64 -4.71
CA VAL A 81 -14.23 -2.53 -4.72
C VAL A 81 -15.28 -2.72 -3.63
N GLU A 82 -15.91 -3.90 -3.56
CA GLU A 82 -16.93 -4.21 -2.55
C GLU A 82 -16.37 -4.08 -1.13
N ARG A 83 -15.18 -4.62 -0.88
CA ARG A 83 -14.52 -4.56 0.43
C ARG A 83 -14.18 -3.12 0.84
N LEU A 84 -13.66 -2.32 -0.07
CA LEU A 84 -13.33 -0.93 0.21
C LEU A 84 -14.59 -0.08 0.43
N ALA A 85 -15.64 -0.31 -0.37
CA ALA A 85 -16.92 0.36 -0.19
C ALA A 85 -17.52 0.07 1.20
N GLN A 86 -17.45 -1.19 1.66
CA GLN A 86 -17.88 -1.57 2.99
C GLN A 86 -17.01 -0.93 4.08
N HIS A 87 -15.68 -0.90 3.91
CA HIS A 87 -14.77 -0.24 4.86
C HIS A 87 -15.09 1.25 5.03
N PHE A 88 -15.49 1.94 3.96
CA PHE A 88 -15.93 3.33 4.09
C PHE A 88 -17.17 3.50 4.96
N VAL A 89 -18.08 2.52 4.99
CA VAL A 89 -19.24 2.54 5.89
C VAL A 89 -18.78 2.32 7.32
N ASP A 90 -17.95 1.30 7.53
CA ASP A 90 -17.56 0.84 8.86
C ASP A 90 -16.67 1.85 9.60
N GLU A 91 -15.69 2.44 8.90
CA GLU A 91 -14.63 3.26 9.52
C GLU A 91 -14.69 4.75 9.14
N HIS A 92 -15.34 5.10 8.02
CA HIS A 92 -15.35 6.46 7.49
C HIS A 92 -16.74 7.11 7.42
N GLY A 93 -17.77 6.44 7.94
CA GLY A 93 -19.11 7.00 8.10
C GLY A 93 -19.90 7.16 6.80
N ALA A 94 -19.56 6.43 5.74
CA ALA A 94 -20.39 6.39 4.55
C ALA A 94 -21.79 5.81 4.88
N PRO A 95 -22.87 6.32 4.26
CA PRO A 95 -24.23 5.92 4.64
C PRO A 95 -24.61 4.50 4.21
N SER A 96 -24.00 3.97 3.14
CA SER A 96 -24.14 2.59 2.68
C SER A 96 -23.02 2.23 1.71
N ALA A 97 -22.79 0.93 1.49
CA ALA A 97 -21.81 0.45 0.51
C ALA A 97 -22.16 0.93 -0.92
N ASP A 98 -23.43 0.93 -1.30
CA ASP A 98 -23.87 1.44 -2.60
C ASP A 98 -23.54 2.93 -2.79
N ALA A 99 -23.67 3.72 -1.71
CA ALA A 99 -23.37 5.15 -1.75
C ALA A 99 -21.87 5.46 -1.80
N SER A 100 -21.03 4.59 -1.23
CA SER A 100 -19.56 4.73 -1.24
C SER A 100 -18.90 4.03 -2.43
N ARG A 101 -19.63 3.16 -3.15
CA ARG A 101 -19.09 2.33 -4.23
C ARG A 101 -18.34 3.13 -5.29
N GLY A 102 -18.87 4.26 -5.73
CA GLY A 102 -18.20 5.09 -6.74
C GLY A 102 -16.86 5.67 -6.26
N VAL A 103 -16.72 5.95 -4.96
CA VAL A 103 -15.44 6.38 -4.36
C VAL A 103 -14.47 5.22 -4.30
N ALA A 104 -14.94 4.03 -3.93
CA ALA A 104 -14.12 2.82 -3.92
C ALA A 104 -13.62 2.46 -5.32
N GLU A 105 -14.48 2.54 -6.34
CA GLU A 105 -14.11 2.32 -7.74
C GLU A 105 -13.03 3.30 -8.21
N ALA A 106 -13.10 4.58 -7.80
CA ALA A 106 -12.08 5.57 -8.11
C ALA A 106 -10.72 5.24 -7.48
N GLU A 107 -10.68 4.91 -6.18
CA GLU A 107 -9.43 4.53 -5.50
C GLU A 107 -8.79 3.27 -6.10
N ILE A 108 -9.61 2.29 -6.52
CA ILE A 108 -9.13 1.09 -7.21
C ILE A 108 -8.61 1.44 -8.61
N ALA A 109 -9.29 2.32 -9.34
CA ALA A 109 -8.85 2.75 -10.67
C ALA A 109 -7.52 3.52 -10.62
N ASP A 110 -7.36 4.43 -9.66
CA ASP A 110 -6.13 5.21 -9.46
C ASP A 110 -4.93 4.28 -9.15
N ALA A 111 -5.15 3.26 -8.31
CA ALA A 111 -4.13 2.25 -8.01
C ALA A 111 -3.79 1.36 -9.22
N MET A 112 -4.77 1.08 -10.10
CA MET A 112 -4.52 0.38 -11.35
C MET A 112 -3.69 1.22 -12.32
N GLU A 113 -4.04 2.49 -12.52
CA GLU A 113 -3.30 3.42 -13.37
C GLU A 113 -1.84 3.52 -12.92
N LEU A 114 -1.62 3.68 -11.61
CA LEU A 114 -0.28 3.68 -11.02
C LEU A 114 0.48 2.37 -11.31
N ALA A 115 -0.17 1.22 -11.19
CA ALA A 115 0.47 -0.08 -11.44
C ALA A 115 0.74 -0.34 -12.93
N GLU A 116 -0.03 0.25 -13.84
CA GLU A 116 0.12 0.09 -15.28
C GLU A 116 1.46 0.63 -15.81
N GLU A 117 1.99 1.68 -15.19
CA GLU A 117 3.28 2.28 -15.55
C GLU A 117 4.51 1.51 -15.02
N LEU A 118 4.32 0.51 -14.15
CA LEU A 118 5.42 -0.18 -13.45
C LEU A 118 5.83 -1.50 -14.12
N GLU A 119 7.12 -1.79 -14.17
CA GLU A 119 7.61 -3.11 -14.59
C GLU A 119 7.28 -4.19 -13.56
N ILE A 120 6.96 -5.41 -14.02
CA ILE A 120 6.82 -6.56 -13.13
C ILE A 120 8.17 -6.77 -12.42
N ASN A 121 8.16 -6.84 -11.08
CA ASN A 121 9.29 -6.81 -10.14
C ASN A 121 9.80 -5.43 -9.70
N ALA A 122 9.19 -4.33 -10.15
CA ALA A 122 9.47 -3.03 -9.57
C ALA A 122 9.09 -3.00 -8.09
N LEU A 123 9.88 -2.29 -7.28
CA LEU A 123 9.55 -1.97 -5.89
C LEU A 123 9.13 -0.50 -5.84
N LEU A 124 7.94 -0.26 -5.32
CA LEU A 124 7.35 1.07 -5.22
C LEU A 124 7.29 1.48 -3.74
N ALA A 125 7.78 2.69 -3.46
CA ALA A 125 7.57 3.39 -2.21
C ALA A 125 6.69 4.63 -2.45
N ILE A 126 5.97 5.05 -1.42
CA ILE A 126 5.21 6.30 -1.40
C ILE A 126 5.80 7.23 -0.33
N GLN A 127 5.78 8.52 -0.60
CA GLN A 127 6.00 9.59 0.37
C GLN A 127 4.80 10.52 0.38
N ARG A 128 4.27 10.84 1.57
CA ARG A 128 3.24 11.87 1.74
C ARG A 128 3.70 13.04 2.57
N GLU A 129 3.26 14.22 2.16
CA GLU A 129 3.44 15.48 2.87
C GLU A 129 2.14 16.27 2.89
N ILE A 130 1.96 17.10 3.91
CA ILE A 130 0.87 18.08 3.99
C ILE A 130 1.48 19.45 3.71
N ASP A 131 0.91 20.19 2.76
CA ASP A 131 1.35 21.55 2.47
C ASP A 131 0.79 22.58 3.46
N ASP A 132 1.18 23.84 3.30
CA ASP A 132 0.74 24.94 4.16
C ASP A 132 -0.77 25.21 4.08
N GLU A 133 -1.46 24.72 3.04
CA GLU A 133 -2.91 24.83 2.84
C GLU A 133 -3.68 23.62 3.41
N GLY A 134 -2.97 22.60 3.89
CA GLY A 134 -3.53 21.37 4.44
C GLY A 134 -3.84 20.29 3.40
N ALA A 135 -3.42 20.46 2.15
CA ALA A 135 -3.57 19.44 1.12
C ALA A 135 -2.48 18.37 1.24
N ILE A 136 -2.87 17.11 1.06
CA ILE A 136 -1.94 15.97 1.06
C ILE A 136 -1.40 15.78 -0.35
N HIS A 137 -0.07 15.75 -0.47
CA HIS A 137 0.64 15.45 -1.71
C HIS A 137 1.30 14.10 -1.63
N GLU A 138 1.16 13.32 -2.71
CA GLU A 138 1.77 11.99 -2.85
C GLU A 138 2.94 12.05 -3.82
N ARG A 139 4.04 11.39 -3.46
CA ARG A 139 5.19 11.18 -4.35
C ARG A 139 5.55 9.71 -4.36
N PHE A 140 5.61 9.13 -5.55
CA PHE A 140 5.98 7.74 -5.74
C PHE A 140 7.42 7.63 -6.20
N HIS A 141 8.14 6.65 -5.64
CA HIS A 141 9.54 6.41 -5.95
C HIS A 141 9.78 4.93 -6.23
N LEU A 142 10.44 4.64 -7.34
CA LEU A 142 10.97 3.32 -7.63
C LEU A 142 12.19 3.08 -6.74
N VAL A 143 12.16 1.99 -5.97
CA VAL A 143 13.27 1.58 -5.12
C VAL A 143 14.20 0.71 -5.97
N THR A 144 15.35 1.28 -6.35
CA THR A 144 16.45 0.50 -6.89
C THR A 144 17.26 -0.09 -5.75
N PRO A 145 17.47 -1.42 -5.71
CA PRO A 145 18.44 -1.98 -4.78
C PRO A 145 19.81 -1.36 -5.09
N PRO A 146 20.61 -0.99 -4.07
CA PRO A 146 21.95 -0.45 -4.32
C PRO A 146 22.79 -1.48 -5.07
N GLU A 147 23.51 -1.02 -6.11
CA GLU A 147 24.34 -1.87 -6.99
C GLU A 147 25.41 -2.67 -6.21
N ASP A 148 25.76 -2.21 -5.01
CA ASP A 148 26.81 -2.79 -4.14
C ASP A 148 26.29 -3.70 -3.02
N ALA A 149 25.02 -4.13 -3.02
CA ALA A 149 24.59 -5.16 -2.08
C ALA A 149 25.24 -6.50 -2.49
N PRO A 150 26.20 -7.05 -1.73
CA PRO A 150 26.80 -8.32 -2.08
C PRO A 150 25.69 -9.36 -2.10
N HIS A 151 25.47 -10.01 -3.25
CA HIS A 151 24.65 -11.20 -3.35
C HIS A 151 25.06 -12.13 -2.21
N ALA A 152 24.19 -12.28 -1.20
CA ALA A 152 24.40 -13.24 -0.15
C ALA A 152 24.45 -14.61 -0.85
N ARG A 153 25.65 -15.16 -1.01
CA ARG A 153 25.83 -16.53 -1.49
C ARG A 153 25.36 -17.45 -0.37
N ILE A 154 24.06 -17.70 -0.35
CA ILE A 154 23.48 -18.81 0.37
C ILE A 154 23.82 -20.06 -0.46
N TRP A 155 24.19 -21.14 0.23
CA TRP A 155 24.77 -22.41 -0.25
C TRP A 155 26.30 -22.44 -0.31
N ASP A 156 26.91 -22.53 0.87
CA ASP A 156 28.06 -23.42 1.05
C ASP A 156 27.51 -24.75 1.57
N VAL A 157 27.30 -25.72 0.67
CA VAL A 157 27.06 -27.10 1.07
C VAL A 157 28.43 -27.68 1.42
N SER A 158 28.81 -27.60 2.68
CA SER A 158 29.91 -28.40 3.18
C SER A 158 29.46 -29.86 3.19
N GLY A 159 30.04 -30.66 2.29
CA GLY A 159 29.81 -32.09 2.23
C GLY A 159 30.32 -32.79 3.49
N ASP A 160 29.56 -33.80 3.91
CA ASP A 160 29.89 -34.74 4.99
C ASP A 160 31.20 -35.50 4.68
N GLU A 161 32.06 -35.63 5.69
CA GLU A 161 32.98 -36.78 5.87
C GLU A 161 32.66 -37.49 7.18
#